data_AF-A0A9E5DAX0-F1
#
_entry.id   AF-A0A9E5DAX0-F1
#
_cell.length_a   1.000
_cell.length_b   1.000
_cell.length_c   1.000
_cell.angle_alpha   90.00
_cell.angle_beta   90.00
_cell.angle_gamma   90.00
#
_symmetry.space_group_name_H-M   'P 1'
#
loop_
_entity.id
_entity.type
_entity.pdbx_description
1 polymer ?
#
loop_
_entity_poly.entity_id
_entity_poly.type
_entity_poly.pdbx_seq_one_letter_code
_entity_poly.pdbx_strand_id
1 'polypeptide(L)' 'MWSFSKIDTENLKAITDLESKLGITLIAFSDDGIEYADLNEDATKEVKDLEKKLGLSLVAIKA' A
#
# COMPACT_ATOMS: atom_id res chain seq x y z
N MET A 1 -13.67 7.08 6.53
CA MET A 1 -14.39 6.60 5.33
C MET A 1 -13.32 6.35 4.29
N TRP A 2 -13.03 5.09 3.95
CA TRP A 2 -12.02 4.74 2.93
C TRP A 2 -12.63 5.08 1.58
N SER A 3 -12.40 6.31 1.11
CA SER A 3 -13.03 6.79 -0.11
C SER A 3 -12.30 6.23 -1.32
N PHE A 4 -12.99 5.40 -2.09
CA PHE A 4 -12.64 4.91 -3.43
C PHE A 4 -12.58 6.04 -4.50
N SER A 5 -12.33 7.27 -4.08
CA SER A 5 -12.48 8.45 -4.94
C SER A 5 -11.17 8.72 -5.67
N LYS A 6 -10.93 7.95 -6.74
CA LYS A 6 -10.08 8.23 -7.93
C LYS A 6 -9.56 6.94 -8.63
N ILE A 7 -10.10 5.75 -8.34
CA ILE A 7 -9.66 4.55 -9.07
C ILE A 7 -10.49 4.38 -10.36
N ASP A 8 -9.91 4.77 -11.49
CA ASP A 8 -10.41 4.44 -12.83
C ASP A 8 -10.46 2.91 -13.03
N THR A 9 -11.38 2.43 -13.86
CA THR A 9 -11.63 0.99 -14.07
C THR A 9 -10.40 0.24 -14.58
N GLU A 10 -9.51 0.92 -15.29
CA GLU A 10 -8.23 0.36 -15.75
C GLU A 10 -7.25 0.12 -14.59
N ASN A 11 -7.20 1.04 -13.62
CA ASN A 11 -6.36 0.90 -12.43
C ASN A 11 -6.90 -0.21 -11.51
N LEU A 12 -8.23 -0.35 -11.38
CA LEU A 12 -8.84 -1.48 -10.67
C LEU A 12 -8.41 -2.81 -11.29
N LYS A 13 -8.46 -2.93 -12.61
CA LYS A 13 -8.09 -4.17 -13.30
C LYS A 13 -6.61 -4.52 -13.08
N ALA A 14 -5.72 -3.54 -13.18
CA ALA A 14 -4.29 -3.75 -12.92
C ALA A 14 -4.02 -4.21 -11.47
N ILE A 15 -4.75 -3.66 -10.50
CA ILE A 15 -4.66 -4.09 -9.09
C ILE A 15 -5.17 -5.52 -8.96
N THR A 16 -6.35 -5.84 -9.49
CA THR A 16 -6.96 -7.19 -9.38
C THR A 16 -6.13 -8.27 -10.07
N ASP A 17 -5.52 -7.96 -11.22
CA ASP A 17 -4.62 -8.89 -11.91
C ASP A 17 -3.36 -9.17 -11.07
N LEU A 18 -2.83 -8.15 -10.39
CA LEU A 18 -1.68 -8.29 -9.51
C LEU A 18 -2.02 -9.05 -8.22
N GLU A 19 -3.17 -8.76 -7.61
CA GLU A 19 -3.72 -9.51 -6.48
C GLU A 19 -3.87 -10.99 -6.82
N SER A 20 -4.47 -11.29 -7.98
CA SER A 20 -4.68 -12.66 -8.45
C SER A 20 -3.36 -13.40 -8.69
N LYS A 21 -2.35 -12.70 -9.20
CA LYS A 21 -1.02 -13.27 -9.47
C LYS A 21 -0.25 -13.56 -8.19
N LEU A 22 -0.34 -12.67 -7.20
CA LEU A 22 0.40 -12.76 -5.95
C LEU A 22 -0.35 -13.57 -4.87
N GLY A 23 -1.65 -13.77 -5.04
CA GLY A 23 -2.50 -14.43 -4.05
C GLY A 23 -2.70 -13.60 -2.78
N ILE A 24 -2.58 -12.27 -2.88
CA ILE A 24 -2.71 -11.33 -1.77
C ILE A 24 -3.73 -10.24 -2.12
N THR A 25 -4.37 -9.68 -1.10
CA THR A 25 -5.22 -8.49 -1.24
C THR A 25 -4.37 -7.23 -1.12
N LEU A 26 -4.47 -6.35 -2.10
CA LEU A 26 -3.78 -5.07 -2.15
C LEU A 26 -4.76 -3.96 -1.76
N ILE A 27 -4.33 -3.07 -0.87
CA ILE A 27 -5.11 -1.90 -0.47
C ILE A 27 -4.55 -0.70 -1.22
N ALA A 28 -5.39 -0.08 -2.04
CA ALA A 28 -5.04 1.15 -2.75
C ALA A 28 -5.24 2.35 -1.83
N PHE A 29 -4.17 3.11 -1.58
CA PHE A 29 -4.20 4.40 -0.90
C PHE A 29 -3.94 5.51 -1.91
N SER A 30 -4.83 6.51 -1.97
CA SER A 30 -4.72 7.65 -2.87
C SER A 30 -4.93 8.97 -2.10
N ASP A 31 -4.00 9.90 -2.25
CA ASP A 31 -4.04 11.26 -1.72
C ASP A 31 -3.43 12.21 -2.77
N ASP A 32 -3.68 13.50 -2.66
CA ASP A 32 -3.15 14.49 -3.60
C ASP A 32 -1.64 14.67 -3.34
N GLY A 33 -0.80 14.19 -4.27
CA GLY A 33 0.67 14.31 -4.18
C GLY A 33 1.39 13.21 -3.40
N ILE A 34 0.92 11.96 -3.45
CA ILE A 34 1.63 10.83 -2.82
C ILE A 34 3.07 10.72 -3.37
N GLU A 35 4.04 10.92 -2.50
CA GLU A 35 5.42 10.52 -2.71
C GLU A 35 5.72 9.28 -1.87
N TYR A 36 6.15 8.19 -2.49
CA TYR A 36 6.53 6.98 -1.76
C TYR A 36 7.84 7.22 -1.00
N ALA A 37 7.89 6.79 0.27
CA ALA A 37 9.12 6.83 1.02
C ALA A 37 10.02 5.66 0.62
N ASP A 38 11.26 5.96 0.20
CA ASP A 38 12.29 4.93 0.00
C ASP A 38 12.75 4.40 1.35
N LEU A 39 12.33 3.18 1.67
CA LEU A 39 12.81 2.45 2.84
C LEU A 39 14.02 1.61 2.44
N ASN A 40 15.13 1.78 3.14
CA ASN A 40 16.24 0.85 3.06
C ASN A 40 15.89 -0.49 3.77
N GLU A 41 16.77 -1.49 3.68
CA GLU A 41 16.49 -2.82 4.25
C GLU A 41 16.27 -2.80 5.76
N ASP A 42 16.99 -1.94 6.49
CA ASP A 42 16.85 -1.83 7.95
C ASP A 42 15.52 -1.18 8.34
N ALA A 43 15.16 -0.05 7.72
CA ALA A 43 13.88 0.61 7.93
C ALA A 43 12.71 -0.29 7.52
N THR A 44 12.86 -1.09 6.46
CA THR A 44 11.86 -2.05 6.02
C THR A 44 11.60 -3.13 7.09
N LYS A 45 12.65 -3.58 7.81
CA LYS A 45 12.49 -4.53 8.92
C LYS A 45 11.76 -3.90 10.10
N GLU A 46 12.17 -2.70 10.52
CA GLU A 46 11.51 -2.00 11.63
C GLU A 46 10.02 -1.76 11.36
N VAL A 47 9.67 -1.36 10.13
CA VAL A 47 8.27 -1.21 9.71
C VAL A 47 7.53 -2.53 9.80
N LYS A 48 8.10 -3.63 9.27
CA LYS A 48 7.46 -4.95 9.31
C LYS A 48 7.28 -5.51 10.72
N ASP A 49 8.24 -5.28 11.62
CA ASP A 49 8.12 -5.70 13.01
C ASP A 49 7.03 -4.89 13.74
N LEU A 50 6.92 -3.60 13.44
CA LEU A 50 5.86 -2.76 13.97
C LEU A 50 4.48 -3.18 13.42
N GLU A 51 4.37 -3.46 12.13
CA GLU A 51 3.17 -4.00 11.48
C GLU A 51 2.69 -5.27 12.19
N LYS A 52 3.59 -6.22 12.42
CA LYS A 52 3.29 -7.48 13.14
C LYS A 52 2.85 -7.24 14.58
N LYS A 53 3.52 -6.32 15.28
CA LYS A 53 3.21 -6.00 16.68
C LYS A 53 1.83 -5.36 16.83
N LEU A 54 1.45 -4.51 15.88
CA LEU A 54 0.18 -3.78 15.92
C LEU A 54 -0.96 -4.56 15.23
N GLY A 55 -0.64 -5.57 14.42
CA GLY A 55 -1.63 -6.26 13.59
C GLY A 55 -2.18 -5.37 12.46
N LEU A 56 -1.36 -4.45 11.95
CA LEU A 56 -1.72 -3.47 10.94
C LEU A 56 -0.74 -3.55 9.76
N SER A 57 -1.17 -3.11 8.58
CA SER A 57 -0.25 -2.83 7.48
C SER A 57 -0.06 -1.32 7.35
N LEU A 58 1.19 -0.88 7.22
CA LEU A 58 1.63 0.50 7.17
C LEU A 58 2.10 0.83 5.75
N VAL A 59 1.61 1.94 5.20
CA VAL A 59 2.05 2.46 3.90
C VAL A 59 3.02 3.60 4.14
N ALA A 60 4.25 3.48 3.62
CA ALA A 60 5.29 4.48 3.81
C ALA A 60 5.21 5.56 2.71
N ILE A 61 4.88 6.79 3.10
CA ILE A 61 4.81 7.97 2.24
C ILE A 61 5.73 9.08 2.80
N LYS A 62 6.26 9.94 1.94
CA LYS A 62 6.91 11.20 2.33
C LYS A 62 5.82 12.23 2.62
N ALA A 63 6.03 13.00 3.68
CA ALA A 63 5.16 14.10 4.10
C ALA A 63 5.78 15.46 3.74
#